data_AF-A0A160P3I2-F1
#
_entry.id   AF-A0A160P3I2-F1
#
_cell.length_a   1.000
_cell.length_b   1.000
_cell.length_c   1.000
_cell.angle_alpha   90.00
_cell.angle_beta   90.00
_cell.angle_gamma   90.00
#
_symmetry.space_group_name_H-M   'P 1'
#
loop_
_entity.id
_entity.type
_entity.pdbx_description
1 polymer ?
#
loop_
_entity_poly.entity_id
_entity_poly.type
_entity_poly.pdbx_seq_one_letter_code
_entity_poly.pdbx_strand_id
1 'polypeptide(L)'
;MRRRPFPALWPAVTRAPLVPLRPLRDMLTRRRQVDGAGEGHRMTNDPIAAYAARLRAERNDPERAERLRDDRRRRRRGIAVIAAGGVLALGGLGFWLATVTDGERPANEPFAPGTLEEAMWPEEWPVTIRMPYRSSPAARWKSGAEDMVPPSARPVGRLTGPEVEAGLEAVRGFLEEANFSGDTLEGEGTEGALELLAPGDPARSLLEDLPGRGAEGRDPLRLVTRFDPEEVYVAEEPRVQGSMTYEATPEGELLVHADYTIVYAVVMVEGGWEVAGREEATRVVVRRVLDTVVRDGKLAPRTYTSLIANDDCTAPDDGFVHPLFSRELAEKKNWKKVDPYAAGSRPDAAMLGACLMPTRT
;
A
#
# COMPACT_ATOMS: atom_id res chain seq x y z
N MET A 1 -1.08 8.77 -41.52
CA MET A 1 0.15 8.30 -42.20
C MET A 1 1.20 7.94 -41.15
N ARG A 2 1.83 6.76 -41.32
CA ARG A 2 3.06 6.25 -40.66
C ARG A 2 3.03 5.98 -39.14
N ARG A 3 2.56 4.77 -38.82
CA ARG A 3 2.93 3.98 -37.63
C ARG A 3 4.44 3.68 -37.65
N ARG A 4 5.15 3.86 -36.53
CA ARG A 4 6.52 3.36 -36.32
C ARG A 4 6.47 1.98 -35.62
N PRO A 5 7.38 1.05 -35.93
CA PRO A 5 7.28 -0.35 -35.50
C PRO A 5 7.90 -0.59 -34.11
N PHE A 6 7.29 -1.51 -33.36
CA PHE A 6 7.83 -2.13 -32.15
C PHE A 6 8.97 -3.11 -32.50
N PRO A 7 10.06 -3.19 -31.70
CA PRO A 7 11.03 -4.27 -31.83
C PRO A 7 10.53 -5.54 -31.13
N ALA A 8 10.43 -6.62 -31.89
CA ALA A 8 10.18 -7.97 -31.40
C ALA A 8 11.48 -8.57 -30.83
N LEU A 9 11.49 -8.88 -29.53
CA LEU A 9 12.54 -9.67 -28.89
C LEU A 9 11.93 -11.01 -28.46
N TRP A 10 11.99 -12.00 -29.35
CA TRP A 10 11.80 -13.41 -29.01
C TRP A 10 13.18 -14.08 -28.98
N PRO A 11 13.59 -14.74 -27.89
CA PRO A 11 14.77 -15.57 -27.92
C PRO A 11 14.45 -16.89 -28.64
N ALA A 12 15.31 -17.23 -29.61
CA ALA A 12 15.24 -18.46 -30.38
C ALA A 12 15.42 -19.69 -29.47
N VAL A 13 14.44 -20.59 -29.50
CA VAL A 13 14.50 -21.91 -28.89
C VAL A 13 15.42 -22.80 -29.75
N THR A 14 16.64 -23.03 -29.27
CA THR A 14 17.57 -23.99 -29.86
C THR A 14 17.15 -25.41 -29.50
N ARG A 15 16.65 -26.14 -30.49
CA ARG A 15 16.35 -27.58 -30.41
C ARG A 15 17.65 -28.37 -30.16
N ALA A 16 17.69 -29.12 -29.07
CA ALA A 16 18.73 -30.10 -28.80
C ALA A 16 18.70 -31.24 -29.85
N PRO A 17 19.86 -31.73 -30.33
CA PRO A 17 19.91 -32.80 -31.31
C PRO A 17 19.54 -34.16 -30.68
N LEU A 18 18.58 -34.83 -31.33
CA LEU A 18 18.18 -36.21 -31.08
C LEU A 18 19.37 -37.16 -31.31
N VAL A 19 19.78 -37.87 -30.27
CA VAL A 19 20.74 -38.98 -30.35
C VAL A 19 20.01 -40.21 -30.94
N PRO A 20 20.44 -40.77 -32.08
CA PRO A 20 19.80 -41.95 -32.64
C PRO A 20 20.19 -43.20 -31.84
N LEU A 21 19.17 -43.97 -31.43
CA LEU A 21 19.28 -45.31 -30.87
C LEU A 21 19.93 -46.25 -31.90
N ARG A 22 21.09 -46.81 -31.57
CA ARG A 22 21.73 -47.88 -32.35
C ARG A 22 20.92 -49.18 -32.20
N PRO A 23 20.56 -49.87 -33.30
CA PRO A 23 19.92 -51.16 -33.22
C PRO A 23 20.93 -52.26 -32.84
N LEU A 24 20.52 -53.09 -31.88
CA LEU A 24 21.09 -54.42 -31.62
C LEU A 24 20.90 -55.30 -32.87
N ARG A 25 22.01 -55.64 -33.54
CA ARG A 25 22.05 -56.72 -34.52
C ARG A 25 23.43 -57.37 -34.52
N ASP A 26 23.39 -58.69 -34.71
CA ASP A 26 24.48 -59.62 -35.03
C ASP A 26 25.30 -60.17 -33.84
N MET A 27 24.58 -60.92 -33.01
CA MET A 27 25.06 -62.22 -32.53
C MET A 27 25.12 -63.21 -33.71
N LEU A 28 26.11 -64.11 -33.68
CA LEU A 28 26.33 -65.28 -34.54
C LEU A 28 27.29 -65.04 -35.72
N THR A 29 28.60 -65.14 -35.46
CA THR A 29 29.50 -66.03 -36.21
C THR A 29 30.89 -66.06 -35.56
N ARG A 30 31.21 -67.14 -34.84
CA ARG A 30 32.56 -67.75 -34.87
C ARG A 30 32.51 -69.15 -34.29
N ARG A 31 32.41 -70.15 -35.16
CA ARG A 31 32.61 -71.57 -34.84
C ARG A 31 33.70 -72.10 -35.77
N ARG A 32 34.65 -72.83 -35.19
CA ARG A 32 35.83 -73.52 -35.77
C ARG A 32 36.90 -72.56 -36.31
N GLN A 33 38.18 -72.74 -36.00
CA GLN A 33 38.92 -74.00 -35.95
C GLN A 33 40.18 -73.82 -35.08
N VAL A 34 40.42 -74.74 -34.15
CA VAL A 34 41.74 -74.92 -33.51
C VAL A 34 42.01 -76.42 -33.55
N ASP A 35 42.96 -76.78 -34.41
CA ASP A 35 43.61 -78.08 -34.43
C ASP A 35 44.69 -78.09 -33.33
N GLY A 36 44.84 -79.21 -32.62
CA GLY A 36 45.91 -79.37 -31.64
C GLY A 36 45.71 -80.55 -30.70
N ALA A 37 46.32 -81.68 -31.07
CA ALA A 37 46.36 -82.94 -30.33
C ALA A 37 47.01 -82.83 -28.94
N GLY A 38 46.67 -83.76 -28.04
CA GLY A 38 47.42 -83.94 -26.78
C GLY A 38 46.71 -84.82 -25.75
N GLU A 39 47.04 -86.10 -25.77
CA GLU A 39 47.09 -87.10 -24.69
C GLU A 39 46.20 -87.00 -23.42
N GLY A 40 45.35 -88.02 -23.33
CA GLY A 40 45.04 -88.85 -22.16
C GLY A 40 45.58 -88.46 -20.78
N HIS A 41 44.68 -87.94 -19.94
CA HIS A 41 44.67 -88.27 -18.52
C HIS A 41 43.24 -88.35 -17.98
N ARG A 42 42.95 -89.48 -17.34
CA ARG A 42 41.64 -89.83 -16.77
C ARG A 42 41.41 -88.96 -15.51
N MET A 43 40.83 -87.77 -15.68
CA MET A 43 40.36 -86.96 -14.56
C MET A 43 39.11 -87.59 -13.95
N THR A 44 39.20 -88.01 -12.68
CA THR A 44 38.02 -88.15 -11.83
C THR A 44 37.46 -86.74 -11.58
N ASN A 45 36.54 -86.30 -12.45
CA ASN A 45 35.88 -85.01 -12.36
C ASN A 45 34.85 -85.03 -11.23
N ASP A 46 35.27 -84.73 -10.00
CA ASP A 46 34.34 -84.30 -8.96
C ASP A 46 34.08 -82.79 -9.15
N PRO A 47 32.91 -82.39 -9.66
CA PRO A 47 32.58 -80.99 -9.91
C PRO A 47 32.56 -80.17 -8.61
N ILE A 48 32.30 -80.80 -7.46
CA ILE A 48 32.29 -80.14 -6.16
C ILE A 48 33.73 -79.87 -5.71
N ALA A 49 34.64 -80.82 -5.89
CA ALA A 49 36.06 -80.62 -5.60
C ALA A 49 36.67 -79.54 -6.51
N ALA A 50 36.32 -79.53 -7.80
CA ALA A 50 36.75 -78.49 -8.75
C ALA A 50 36.20 -77.11 -8.39
N TYR A 51 34.92 -77.02 -7.98
CA TYR A 51 34.30 -75.78 -7.53
C TYR A 51 34.92 -75.26 -6.23
N ALA A 52 35.16 -76.14 -5.26
CA ALA A 52 35.82 -75.79 -4.01
C ALA A 52 37.29 -75.37 -4.21
N ALA A 53 37.99 -75.99 -5.17
CA ALA A 53 39.34 -75.58 -5.57
C ALA A 53 39.32 -74.17 -6.22
N ARG A 54 38.34 -73.88 -7.07
CA ARG A 54 38.16 -72.56 -7.71
C ARG A 54 37.85 -71.46 -6.68
N LEU A 55 36.99 -71.73 -5.71
CA LEU A 55 36.71 -70.79 -4.61
C LEU A 55 37.93 -70.54 -3.72
N ARG A 56 38.73 -71.57 -3.45
CA ARG A 56 40.00 -71.41 -2.71
C ARG A 56 41.03 -70.63 -3.52
N ALA A 57 41.10 -70.85 -4.83
CA ALA A 57 41.98 -70.09 -5.72
C ALA A 57 41.56 -68.61 -5.81
N GLU A 58 40.26 -68.30 -5.94
CA GLU A 58 39.76 -66.92 -5.90
C GLU A 58 40.00 -66.25 -4.54
N ARG A 59 39.95 -67.01 -3.43
CA ARG A 59 40.20 -66.48 -2.08
C ARG A 59 41.68 -66.17 -1.83
N ASN A 60 42.59 -66.92 -2.46
CA ASN A 60 44.04 -66.79 -2.31
C ASN A 60 44.70 -65.96 -3.43
N ASP A 61 43.91 -65.31 -4.30
CA ASP A 61 44.42 -64.44 -5.36
C ASP A 61 45.10 -63.19 -4.76
N PRO A 62 46.42 -63.03 -4.93
CA PRO A 62 47.17 -61.90 -4.36
C PRO A 62 46.71 -60.54 -4.92
N GLU A 63 46.17 -60.51 -6.14
CA GLU A 63 45.70 -59.27 -6.78
C GLU A 63 44.28 -58.86 -6.35
N ARG A 64 43.54 -59.75 -5.68
CA ARG A 64 42.17 -59.45 -5.19
C ARG A 64 42.18 -58.33 -4.16
N ALA A 65 43.18 -58.30 -3.29
CA ALA A 65 43.34 -57.26 -2.29
C ALA A 65 43.60 -55.89 -2.94
N GLU A 66 44.36 -55.85 -4.03
CA GLU A 66 44.67 -54.63 -4.78
C GLU A 66 43.45 -54.12 -5.55
N ARG A 67 42.71 -54.99 -6.26
CA ARG A 67 41.48 -54.61 -6.97
C ARG A 67 40.40 -54.06 -6.03
N LEU A 68 40.26 -54.62 -4.83
CA LEU A 68 39.33 -54.12 -3.81
C LEU A 68 39.76 -52.77 -3.22
N ARG A 69 41.07 -52.50 -3.11
CA ARG A 69 41.60 -51.20 -2.66
C ARG A 69 41.30 -50.11 -3.69
N ASP A 70 41.48 -50.40 -4.97
CA ASP A 70 41.20 -49.46 -6.05
C ASP A 70 39.70 -49.16 -6.23
N ASP A 71 38.83 -50.17 -6.11
CA ASP A 71 37.37 -49.94 -6.16
C ASP A 71 36.90 -49.11 -4.96
N ARG A 72 37.42 -49.37 -3.75
CA ARG A 72 37.15 -48.54 -2.57
C ARG A 72 37.61 -47.10 -2.76
N ARG A 73 38.77 -46.88 -3.40
CA ARG A 73 39.30 -45.54 -3.66
C ARG A 73 38.46 -44.79 -4.70
N ARG A 74 38.00 -45.47 -5.75
CA ARG A 74 37.07 -44.92 -6.76
C ARG A 74 35.71 -44.57 -6.14
N ARG A 75 35.13 -45.46 -5.32
CA ARG A 75 33.87 -45.21 -4.61
C ARG A 75 33.98 -44.03 -3.63
N ARG A 76 35.06 -43.97 -2.84
CA ARG A 76 35.30 -42.85 -1.91
C ARG A 76 35.44 -41.51 -2.64
N ARG A 77 36.12 -41.49 -3.79
CA ARG A 77 36.21 -40.30 -4.65
C ARG A 77 34.85 -39.91 -5.23
N GLY A 78 34.06 -40.88 -5.70
CA GLY A 78 32.70 -40.63 -6.19
C GLY A 78 31.80 -40.02 -5.11
N ILE A 79 31.81 -40.57 -3.90
CA ILE A 79 31.07 -40.04 -2.75
C ILE A 79 31.54 -38.63 -2.40
N ALA A 80 32.86 -38.38 -2.38
CA ALA A 80 33.40 -37.05 -2.09
C ALA A 80 32.97 -35.99 -3.12
N VAL A 81 32.92 -36.34 -4.41
CA VAL A 81 32.46 -35.43 -5.47
C VAL A 81 30.96 -35.14 -5.32
N ILE A 82 30.15 -36.14 -5.03
CA ILE A 82 28.70 -35.96 -4.80
C ILE A 82 28.46 -35.09 -3.57
N ALA A 83 29.18 -35.33 -2.48
CA ALA A 83 29.08 -34.53 -1.26
C ALA A 83 29.52 -33.07 -1.51
N ALA A 84 30.61 -32.85 -2.24
CA ALA A 84 31.06 -31.51 -2.62
C ALA A 84 30.04 -30.80 -3.51
N GLY A 85 29.45 -31.50 -4.48
CA GLY A 85 28.36 -30.97 -5.31
C GLY A 85 27.12 -30.61 -4.50
N GLY A 86 26.74 -31.43 -3.51
CA GLY A 86 25.64 -31.15 -2.58
C GLY A 86 25.90 -29.92 -1.73
N VAL A 87 27.11 -29.76 -1.19
CA VAL A 87 27.50 -28.57 -0.40
C VAL A 87 27.48 -27.31 -1.28
N LEU A 88 27.97 -27.38 -2.52
CA LEU A 88 27.92 -26.25 -3.44
C LEU A 88 26.48 -25.90 -3.86
N ALA A 89 25.62 -26.90 -4.06
CA ALA A 89 24.21 -26.67 -4.39
C ALA A 89 23.46 -26.05 -3.21
N LEU A 90 23.70 -26.52 -1.98
CA LEU A 90 23.09 -25.94 -0.77
C LEU A 90 23.64 -24.54 -0.48
N GLY A 91 24.95 -24.32 -0.65
CA GLY A 91 25.58 -23.01 -0.51
C GLY A 91 25.10 -22.03 -1.58
N GLY A 92 24.96 -22.47 -2.83
CA GLY A 92 24.42 -21.67 -3.93
C GLY A 92 22.93 -21.36 -3.75
N LEU A 93 22.13 -22.31 -3.26
CA LEU A 93 20.73 -22.07 -2.92
C LEU A 93 20.58 -21.12 -1.72
N GLY A 94 21.43 -21.27 -0.70
CA GLY A 94 21.48 -20.38 0.46
C GLY A 94 21.92 -18.97 0.08
N PHE A 95 22.92 -18.84 -0.80
CA PHE A 95 23.35 -17.56 -1.35
C PHE A 95 22.26 -16.96 -2.25
N TRP A 96 21.62 -17.74 -3.11
CA TRP A 96 20.51 -17.27 -3.93
C TRP A 96 19.35 -16.78 -3.07
N LEU A 97 18.91 -17.58 -2.08
CA LEU A 97 17.88 -17.21 -1.10
C LEU A 97 18.28 -15.93 -0.36
N ALA A 98 19.49 -15.85 0.19
CA ALA A 98 20.00 -14.63 0.81
C ALA A 98 19.92 -13.46 -0.17
N THR A 99 20.38 -13.58 -1.42
CA THR A 99 20.28 -12.46 -2.38
C THR A 99 18.86 -12.09 -2.80
N VAL A 100 17.89 -13.01 -2.79
CA VAL A 100 16.47 -12.66 -3.03
C VAL A 100 15.74 -12.20 -1.75
N THR A 101 16.32 -12.38 -0.57
CA THR A 101 15.73 -11.93 0.72
C THR A 101 16.50 -10.81 1.43
N ASP A 102 17.74 -10.51 1.02
CA ASP A 102 18.65 -9.50 1.62
C ASP A 102 18.36 -8.08 1.13
N GLY A 103 17.53 -7.92 0.09
CA GLY A 103 16.76 -6.69 -0.01
C GLY A 103 15.75 -6.73 1.13
N GLU A 104 15.97 -5.97 2.20
CA GLU A 104 15.00 -5.74 3.27
C GLU A 104 13.70 -5.28 2.63
N ARG A 105 12.87 -6.26 2.28
CA ARG A 105 11.54 -6.09 1.78
C ARG A 105 10.80 -5.32 2.87
N PRO A 106 10.33 -4.10 2.59
CA PRO A 106 9.74 -3.29 3.64
C PRO A 106 8.51 -4.04 4.17
N ALA A 107 8.33 -4.02 5.50
CA ALA A 107 7.36 -4.88 6.20
C ALA A 107 5.91 -4.71 5.69
N ASN A 108 5.67 -3.66 4.91
CA ASN A 108 4.40 -3.24 4.32
C ASN A 108 4.14 -3.71 2.87
N GLU A 109 4.94 -4.60 2.30
CA GLU A 109 4.65 -5.18 0.98
C GLU A 109 4.02 -6.60 1.08
N PRO A 110 3.13 -7.02 0.15
CA PRO A 110 2.57 -8.38 0.05
C PRO A 110 3.47 -9.41 -0.63
N PHE A 111 3.65 -10.58 -0.01
CA PHE A 111 4.56 -11.65 -0.49
C PHE A 111 4.30 -12.03 -1.96
N ALA A 112 3.09 -11.78 -2.45
CA ALA A 112 2.78 -11.67 -3.86
C ALA A 112 1.74 -10.56 -4.07
N PRO A 113 2.11 -9.41 -4.66
CA PRO A 113 1.15 -8.40 -5.11
C PRO A 113 0.04 -9.04 -5.94
N GLY A 114 -1.20 -9.01 -5.43
CA GLY A 114 -2.38 -9.53 -6.15
C GLY A 114 -2.84 -10.95 -5.80
N THR A 115 -2.19 -11.68 -4.88
CA THR A 115 -2.75 -12.97 -4.40
C THR A 115 -3.76 -12.82 -3.27
N LEU A 116 -3.76 -11.68 -2.59
CA LEU A 116 -4.66 -11.37 -1.48
C LEU A 116 -5.46 -10.11 -1.83
N GLU A 117 -6.79 -10.17 -1.67
CA GLU A 117 -7.64 -9.00 -1.80
C GLU A 117 -7.22 -7.94 -0.77
N GLU A 118 -7.27 -6.66 -1.18
CA GLU A 118 -6.83 -5.53 -0.36
C GLU A 118 -7.58 -5.41 0.97
N ALA A 119 -8.85 -5.84 1.00
CA ALA A 119 -9.65 -5.92 2.21
C ALA A 119 -9.05 -6.83 3.30
N MET A 120 -8.19 -7.77 2.93
CA MET A 120 -7.55 -8.72 3.84
C MET A 120 -6.09 -8.35 4.16
N TRP A 121 -5.57 -7.22 3.66
CA TRP A 121 -4.21 -6.78 3.99
C TRP A 121 -4.10 -6.41 5.48
N PRO A 122 -2.91 -6.50 6.09
CA PRO A 122 -2.67 -6.02 7.45
C PRO A 122 -3.10 -4.56 7.64
N GLU A 123 -3.50 -4.19 8.85
CA GLU A 123 -3.99 -2.83 9.13
C GLU A 123 -2.86 -1.79 9.04
N GLU A 124 -1.63 -2.19 9.33
CA GLU A 124 -0.44 -1.33 9.32
C GLU A 124 0.05 -1.02 7.91
N TRP A 125 -0.47 -1.72 6.90
CA TRP A 125 -0.10 -1.46 5.52
C TRP A 125 -0.77 -0.21 4.99
N PRO A 126 -0.08 0.55 4.11
CA PRO A 126 -0.68 1.71 3.51
C PRO A 126 -1.93 1.34 2.73
N VAL A 127 -2.87 2.28 2.71
CA VAL A 127 -4.08 2.18 1.92
C VAL A 127 -3.77 2.59 0.48
N THR A 128 -4.59 2.15 -0.46
CA THR A 128 -4.42 2.51 -1.87
C THR A 128 -5.63 3.29 -2.35
N ILE A 129 -5.49 3.92 -3.52
CA ILE A 129 -6.60 4.57 -4.23
C ILE A 129 -7.86 3.69 -4.38
N ARG A 130 -7.73 2.35 -4.32
CA ARG A 130 -8.88 1.44 -4.45
C ARG A 130 -9.68 1.21 -3.18
N MET A 131 -9.04 1.28 -2.00
CA MET A 131 -9.71 1.15 -0.71
C MET A 131 -9.15 2.20 0.27
N PRO A 132 -9.25 3.50 -0.05
CA PRO A 132 -8.51 4.52 0.69
C PRO A 132 -8.97 4.67 2.14
N TYR A 133 -10.20 4.26 2.45
CA TYR A 133 -10.77 4.31 3.80
C TYR A 133 -10.63 3.00 4.58
N ARG A 134 -9.91 1.99 4.07
CA ARG A 134 -9.74 0.70 4.76
C ARG A 134 -9.15 0.90 6.17
N SER A 135 -9.62 0.11 7.13
CA SER A 135 -9.16 0.15 8.52
C SER A 135 -9.41 1.47 9.27
N SER A 136 -10.34 2.31 8.80
CA SER A 136 -10.80 3.50 9.54
C SER A 136 -12.29 3.47 9.87
N PRO A 137 -12.73 4.25 10.88
CA PRO A 137 -14.15 4.50 11.12
C PRO A 137 -14.89 5.04 9.90
N ALA A 138 -14.21 5.87 9.08
CA ALA A 138 -14.79 6.45 7.88
C ALA A 138 -15.12 5.43 6.77
N ALA A 139 -14.61 4.20 6.84
CA ALA A 139 -15.03 3.11 5.95
C ALA A 139 -16.55 2.87 5.96
N ARG A 140 -17.23 3.21 7.06
CA ARG A 140 -18.68 3.06 7.26
C ARG A 140 -19.46 4.35 7.01
N TRP A 141 -18.75 5.46 6.86
CA TRP A 141 -19.37 6.74 6.53
C TRP A 141 -19.69 6.75 5.05
N LYS A 142 -20.67 7.55 4.71
CA LYS A 142 -21.04 7.80 3.32
C LYS A 142 -20.18 8.95 2.77
N SER A 143 -20.19 9.05 1.44
CA SER A 143 -19.44 10.06 0.69
C SER A 143 -20.31 11.29 0.45
N GLY A 144 -19.66 12.44 0.37
CA GLY A 144 -20.27 13.68 -0.11
C GLY A 144 -20.97 14.53 0.94
N ALA A 145 -21.25 15.77 0.56
CA ALA A 145 -21.87 16.78 1.42
C ALA A 145 -23.38 16.54 1.62
N GLU A 146 -24.01 15.63 0.86
CA GLU A 146 -25.40 15.23 1.02
C GLU A 146 -25.70 14.62 2.40
N ASP A 147 -24.69 14.05 3.06
CA ASP A 147 -24.83 13.49 4.40
C ASP A 147 -24.66 14.51 5.52
N MET A 148 -24.37 15.76 5.17
CA MET A 148 -24.51 16.89 6.08
C MET A 148 -25.97 17.30 6.19
N VAL A 149 -26.80 16.42 6.75
CA VAL A 149 -28.25 16.64 6.86
C VAL A 149 -28.56 17.62 8.00
N PRO A 150 -29.21 18.77 7.72
CA PRO A 150 -29.62 19.69 8.77
C PRO A 150 -30.72 19.10 9.68
N PRO A 151 -30.81 19.54 10.95
CA PRO A 151 -31.89 19.15 11.85
C PRO A 151 -33.23 19.71 11.35
N SER A 152 -34.33 19.12 11.84
CA SER A 152 -35.66 19.64 11.56
C SER A 152 -35.81 21.10 12.00
N ALA A 153 -36.13 21.97 11.04
CA ALA A 153 -36.33 23.40 11.27
C ALA A 153 -37.66 23.68 11.98
N ARG A 154 -37.59 24.01 13.26
CA ARG A 154 -38.72 24.46 14.09
C ARG A 154 -38.55 25.93 14.46
N PRO A 155 -39.65 26.70 14.57
CA PRO A 155 -39.60 28.07 15.06
C PRO A 155 -38.85 28.17 16.40
N VAL A 156 -38.00 29.18 16.53
CA VAL A 156 -37.17 29.42 17.74
C VAL A 156 -37.07 30.91 18.01
N GLY A 157 -37.32 31.33 19.25
CA GLY A 157 -37.38 32.75 19.59
C GLY A 157 -38.41 33.49 18.73
N ARG A 158 -37.95 34.50 17.98
CA ARG A 158 -38.76 35.28 17.03
C ARG A 158 -38.72 34.76 15.59
N LEU A 159 -37.96 33.70 15.33
CA LEU A 159 -37.74 33.15 13.99
C LEU A 159 -38.79 32.09 13.68
N THR A 160 -39.32 32.16 12.47
CA THR A 160 -40.24 31.18 11.90
C THR A 160 -39.48 29.92 11.44
N GLY A 161 -40.20 28.82 11.26
CA GLY A 161 -39.61 27.57 10.74
C GLY A 161 -38.87 27.75 9.41
N PRO A 162 -39.45 28.44 8.41
CA PRO A 162 -38.76 28.73 7.15
C PRO A 162 -37.51 29.59 7.29
N GLU A 163 -37.47 30.56 8.20
CA GLU A 163 -36.26 31.37 8.46
C GLU A 163 -35.15 30.52 9.08
N VAL A 164 -35.51 29.60 9.99
CA VAL A 164 -34.57 28.63 10.57
C VAL A 164 -34.04 27.69 9.49
N GLU A 165 -34.91 27.15 8.65
CA GLU A 165 -34.55 26.26 7.54
C GLU A 165 -33.55 26.93 6.58
N ALA A 166 -33.86 28.14 6.13
CA ALA A 166 -32.98 28.90 5.25
C ALA A 166 -31.60 29.16 5.88
N GLY A 167 -31.55 29.46 7.19
CA GLY A 167 -30.29 29.66 7.90
C GLY A 167 -29.48 28.38 8.08
N LEU A 168 -30.13 27.25 8.35
CA LEU A 168 -29.47 25.95 8.43
C LEU A 168 -28.89 25.52 7.08
N GLU A 169 -29.65 25.70 5.99
CA GLU A 169 -29.19 25.43 4.63
C GLU A 169 -28.03 26.35 4.22
N ALA A 170 -28.05 27.62 4.62
CA ALA A 170 -26.92 28.52 4.35
C ALA A 170 -25.63 28.03 5.04
N VAL A 171 -25.71 27.59 6.30
CA VAL A 171 -24.55 27.03 7.02
C VAL A 171 -24.08 25.72 6.41
N ARG A 172 -25.01 24.84 6.00
CA ARG A 172 -24.68 23.62 5.25
C ARG A 172 -23.95 23.96 3.96
N GLY A 173 -24.49 24.88 3.16
CA GLY A 173 -23.90 25.33 1.90
C GLY A 173 -22.51 25.91 2.09
N PHE A 174 -22.27 26.67 3.17
CA PHE A 174 -20.93 27.18 3.47
C PHE A 174 -19.94 26.05 3.77
N LEU A 175 -20.35 25.05 4.56
CA LEU A 175 -19.50 23.91 4.84
C LEU A 175 -19.25 23.05 3.60
N GLU A 176 -20.23 22.95 2.69
CA GLU A 176 -20.09 22.27 1.40
C GLU A 176 -19.08 22.99 0.50
N GLU A 177 -19.29 24.28 0.24
CA GLU A 177 -18.38 25.09 -0.59
C GLU A 177 -16.96 25.12 -0.03
N ALA A 178 -16.80 25.25 1.28
CA ALA A 178 -15.49 25.35 1.91
C ALA A 178 -14.68 24.04 1.92
N ASN A 179 -15.32 22.88 1.70
CA ASN A 179 -14.72 21.56 2.01
C ASN A 179 -14.95 20.46 0.98
N PHE A 180 -15.87 20.65 0.05
CA PHE A 180 -16.23 19.65 -0.95
C PHE A 180 -16.18 20.22 -2.37
N SER A 181 -16.22 21.55 -2.55
CA SER A 181 -16.09 22.14 -3.89
C SER A 181 -14.72 21.82 -4.49
N GLY A 182 -14.71 21.41 -5.76
CA GLY A 182 -13.48 21.13 -6.52
C GLY A 182 -12.57 22.35 -6.53
N ASP A 183 -13.13 23.52 -6.84
CA ASP A 183 -12.41 24.81 -6.85
C ASP A 183 -11.70 25.09 -5.52
N THR A 184 -12.32 24.75 -4.37
CA THR A 184 -11.68 24.92 -3.07
C THR A 184 -10.64 23.84 -2.81
N LEU A 185 -10.98 22.56 -3.04
CA LEU A 185 -10.10 21.43 -2.75
C LEU A 185 -8.82 21.43 -3.59
N GLU A 186 -8.94 21.80 -4.86
CA GLU A 186 -7.85 21.89 -5.85
C GLU A 186 -7.14 23.25 -5.80
N GLY A 187 -7.52 24.12 -4.86
CA GLY A 187 -6.82 25.37 -4.61
C GLY A 187 -7.13 26.49 -5.59
N GLU A 188 -8.05 26.31 -6.55
CA GLU A 188 -8.40 27.30 -7.57
C GLU A 188 -9.06 28.56 -6.99
N GLY A 189 -9.87 28.43 -5.93
CA GLY A 189 -10.68 29.53 -5.40
C GLY A 189 -11.45 29.21 -4.12
N THR A 190 -12.19 30.19 -3.58
CA THR A 190 -13.12 30.01 -2.44
C THR A 190 -14.40 30.84 -2.60
N GLU A 191 -14.71 31.25 -3.83
CA GLU A 191 -15.76 32.21 -4.19
C GLU A 191 -17.13 31.76 -3.67
N GLY A 192 -17.47 30.47 -3.80
CA GLY A 192 -18.73 29.91 -3.29
C GLY A 192 -18.88 30.08 -1.77
N ALA A 193 -17.82 29.82 -1.01
CA ALA A 193 -17.82 29.99 0.44
C ALA A 193 -17.85 31.49 0.82
N LEU A 194 -17.10 32.32 0.09
CA LEU A 194 -17.05 33.77 0.26
C LEU A 194 -18.41 34.42 0.09
N GLU A 195 -19.19 34.01 -0.91
CA GLU A 195 -20.51 34.59 -1.20
C GLU A 195 -21.50 34.41 -0.05
N LEU A 196 -21.35 33.38 0.78
CA LEU A 196 -22.25 33.11 1.91
C LEU A 196 -21.93 33.96 3.16
N LEU A 197 -20.70 34.46 3.27
CA LEU A 197 -20.26 35.25 4.42
C LEU A 197 -20.75 36.69 4.36
N ALA A 198 -21.04 37.25 5.53
CA ALA A 198 -21.49 38.63 5.68
C ALA A 198 -20.40 39.61 5.22
N PRO A 199 -20.77 40.68 4.49
CA PRO A 199 -19.83 41.73 4.15
C PRO A 199 -19.17 42.34 5.41
N GLY A 200 -17.84 42.44 5.41
CA GLY A 200 -17.08 42.97 6.54
C GLY A 200 -16.89 42.01 7.71
N ASP A 201 -17.35 40.75 7.61
CA ASP A 201 -17.03 39.72 8.60
C ASP A 201 -15.54 39.33 8.51
N PRO A 202 -14.83 39.15 9.65
CA PRO A 202 -13.43 38.76 9.62
C PRO A 202 -13.16 37.44 8.89
N ALA A 203 -14.08 36.47 8.95
CA ALA A 203 -13.95 35.22 8.21
C ALA A 203 -13.96 35.44 6.70
N ARG A 204 -14.70 36.45 6.24
CA ARG A 204 -14.74 36.83 4.83
C ARG A 204 -13.40 37.40 4.39
N SER A 205 -12.83 38.32 5.17
CA SER A 205 -11.52 38.91 4.85
C SER A 205 -10.42 37.85 4.80
N LEU A 206 -10.43 36.86 5.71
CA LEU A 206 -9.49 35.73 5.66
C LEU A 206 -9.57 34.93 4.35
N LEU A 207 -10.76 34.75 3.80
CA LEU A 207 -10.94 34.02 2.53
C LEU A 207 -10.68 34.91 1.30
N GLU A 208 -10.89 36.23 1.40
CA GLU A 208 -10.54 37.18 0.34
C GLU A 208 -9.01 37.26 0.15
N ASP A 209 -8.26 37.02 1.23
CA ASP A 209 -6.79 36.98 1.25
C ASP A 209 -6.21 35.61 0.83
N LEU A 210 -7.03 34.67 0.33
CA LEU A 210 -6.60 33.39 -0.25
C LEU A 210 -6.60 33.46 -1.79
N PRO A 211 -5.49 33.81 -2.46
CA PRO A 211 -5.42 33.64 -3.91
C PRO A 211 -5.44 32.16 -4.29
N GLY A 212 -5.85 31.86 -5.53
CA GLY A 212 -5.87 30.51 -6.09
C GLY A 212 -4.50 29.85 -6.34
N ARG A 213 -3.40 30.45 -5.85
CA ARG A 213 -2.02 29.91 -5.97
C ARG A 213 -1.35 29.74 -4.60
N GLY A 214 -2.15 29.73 -3.53
CA GLY A 214 -1.66 29.79 -2.16
C GLY A 214 -1.59 31.21 -1.62
N ALA A 215 -1.58 31.34 -0.30
CA ALA A 215 -1.52 32.59 0.45
C ALA A 215 -0.34 32.57 1.42
N GLU A 216 0.17 33.73 1.83
CA GLU A 216 1.01 33.77 3.03
C GLU A 216 0.10 33.49 4.23
N GLY A 217 0.35 32.39 4.96
CA GLY A 217 -0.41 32.03 6.14
C GLY A 217 -1.35 30.84 5.98
N ARG A 218 -1.49 30.08 7.06
CA ARG A 218 -2.41 28.93 7.21
C ARG A 218 -3.68 29.26 7.97
N ASP A 219 -3.85 30.49 8.44
CA ASP A 219 -5.05 30.93 9.18
C ASP A 219 -6.37 30.68 8.42
N PRO A 220 -6.45 30.81 7.09
CA PRO A 220 -7.67 30.52 6.36
C PRO A 220 -8.08 29.03 6.34
N LEU A 221 -7.13 28.09 6.56
CA LEU A 221 -7.41 26.65 6.65
C LEU A 221 -8.31 26.26 7.85
N ARG A 222 -8.57 27.23 8.74
CA ARG A 222 -9.58 27.10 9.80
C ARG A 222 -11.00 27.03 9.26
N LEU A 223 -11.24 27.60 8.08
CA LEU A 223 -12.55 27.70 7.44
C LEU A 223 -12.66 26.72 6.28
N VAL A 224 -11.63 26.66 5.43
CA VAL A 224 -11.61 25.86 4.19
C VAL A 224 -10.59 24.70 4.24
N THR A 225 -10.81 23.64 3.47
CA THR A 225 -9.77 22.63 3.19
C THR A 225 -9.34 22.76 1.75
N ARG A 226 -8.04 22.89 1.51
CA ARG A 226 -7.45 22.91 0.18
C ARG A 226 -6.12 22.18 0.18
N PHE A 227 -5.82 21.53 -0.93
CA PHE A 227 -4.56 20.82 -1.16
C PHE A 227 -3.79 21.51 -2.27
N ASP A 228 -2.46 21.39 -2.25
CA ASP A 228 -1.65 21.86 -3.36
C ASP A 228 -1.90 20.97 -4.59
N PRO A 229 -2.45 21.52 -5.69
CA PRO A 229 -2.77 20.73 -6.89
C PRO A 229 -1.52 20.24 -7.63
N GLU A 230 -0.32 20.75 -7.30
CA GLU A 230 0.95 20.22 -7.81
C GLU A 230 1.46 19.03 -6.96
N GLU A 231 0.94 18.86 -5.74
CA GLU A 231 1.36 17.83 -4.78
C GLU A 231 0.41 16.61 -4.79
N VAL A 232 -0.89 16.85 -4.57
CA VAL A 232 -1.89 15.77 -4.41
C VAL A 232 -3.22 16.11 -5.08
N TYR A 233 -4.00 15.06 -5.38
CA TYR A 233 -5.41 15.18 -5.77
C TYR A 233 -6.31 14.33 -4.87
N VAL A 234 -7.57 14.72 -4.76
CA VAL A 234 -8.59 13.98 -3.99
C VAL A 234 -9.06 12.77 -4.81
N ALA A 235 -8.86 11.57 -4.25
CA ALA A 235 -9.02 10.30 -4.96
C ALA A 235 -10.48 9.87 -5.16
N GLU A 236 -11.32 10.11 -4.16
CA GLU A 236 -12.77 9.91 -4.23
C GLU A 236 -13.45 10.98 -3.37
N GLU A 237 -14.76 11.14 -3.56
CA GLU A 237 -15.53 12.13 -2.83
C GLU A 237 -15.36 11.99 -1.29
N PRO A 238 -15.05 13.08 -0.56
CA PRO A 238 -14.72 13.00 0.86
C PRO A 238 -15.85 12.41 1.69
N ARG A 239 -15.51 11.74 2.79
CA ARG A 239 -16.50 11.15 3.70
C ARG A 239 -16.75 12.02 4.90
N VAL A 240 -18.00 12.14 5.31
CA VAL A 240 -18.39 13.06 6.38
C VAL A 240 -19.25 12.38 7.44
N GLN A 241 -19.04 12.78 8.69
CA GLN A 241 -19.91 12.46 9.82
C GLN A 241 -19.91 13.63 10.79
N GLY A 242 -21.09 13.97 11.30
CA GLY A 242 -21.24 15.05 12.26
C GLY A 242 -22.70 15.43 12.45
N SER A 243 -22.89 16.61 13.02
CA SER A 243 -24.23 17.15 13.26
C SER A 243 -24.20 18.67 13.32
N MET A 244 -25.37 19.27 13.11
CA MET A 244 -25.60 20.66 13.45
C MET A 244 -26.83 20.79 14.36
N THR A 245 -26.79 21.79 15.23
CA THR A 245 -27.88 22.20 16.12
C THR A 245 -28.04 23.71 16.04
N TYR A 246 -29.13 24.23 16.60
CA TYR A 246 -29.38 25.66 16.54
C TYR A 246 -30.18 26.15 17.75
N GLU A 247 -30.02 27.44 18.05
CA GLU A 247 -30.78 28.17 19.06
C GLU A 247 -30.98 29.64 18.65
N ALA A 248 -31.82 30.36 19.39
CA ALA A 248 -31.93 31.80 19.24
C ALA A 248 -30.96 32.50 20.19
N THR A 249 -30.21 33.48 19.68
CA THR A 249 -29.39 34.35 20.55
C THR A 249 -30.28 35.25 21.41
N PRO A 250 -29.75 35.90 22.47
CA PRO A 250 -30.48 36.92 23.23
C PRO A 250 -31.03 38.06 22.36
N GLU A 251 -30.36 38.38 21.25
CA GLU A 251 -30.78 39.37 20.25
C GLU A 251 -31.82 38.82 19.24
N GLY A 252 -32.23 37.56 19.41
CA GLY A 252 -33.19 36.85 18.59
C GLY A 252 -32.66 36.53 17.18
N GLU A 253 -31.36 36.37 17.03
CA GLU A 253 -30.71 35.91 15.79
C GLU A 253 -30.61 34.38 15.80
N LEU A 254 -30.52 33.75 14.63
CA LEU A 254 -30.28 32.32 14.56
C LEU A 254 -28.81 32.05 14.84
N LEU A 255 -28.51 31.28 15.87
CA LEU A 255 -27.18 30.73 16.12
C LEU A 255 -27.18 29.26 15.75
N VAL A 256 -26.31 28.88 14.83
CA VAL A 256 -26.11 27.49 14.39
C VAL A 256 -24.78 27.00 14.92
N HIS A 257 -24.80 25.82 15.53
CA HIS A 257 -23.61 25.08 15.97
C HIS A 257 -23.41 23.92 15.01
N ALA A 258 -22.25 23.83 14.37
CA ALA A 258 -21.89 22.71 13.51
C ALA A 258 -20.62 22.04 14.02
N ASP A 259 -20.61 20.70 14.09
CA ASP A 259 -19.46 19.87 14.42
C ASP A 259 -19.41 18.70 13.43
N TYR A 260 -18.50 18.79 12.46
CA TYR A 260 -18.36 17.82 11.38
C TYR A 260 -16.91 17.36 11.26
N THR A 261 -16.72 16.05 11.10
CA THR A 261 -15.46 15.43 10.72
C THR A 261 -15.54 14.97 9.28
N ILE A 262 -14.57 15.42 8.48
CA ILE A 262 -14.45 15.14 7.05
C ILE A 262 -13.13 14.40 6.84
N VAL A 263 -13.16 13.31 6.07
CA VAL A 263 -11.98 12.51 5.75
C VAL A 263 -11.74 12.53 4.25
N TYR A 264 -10.59 13.08 3.88
CA TYR A 264 -10.12 13.15 2.51
C TYR A 264 -9.18 11.99 2.24
N ALA A 265 -9.43 11.26 1.17
CA ALA A 265 -8.46 10.35 0.58
C ALA A 265 -7.71 11.10 -0.52
N VAL A 266 -6.39 11.24 -0.37
CA VAL A 266 -5.55 11.95 -1.35
C VAL A 266 -4.45 11.05 -1.87
N VAL A 267 -4.03 11.30 -3.11
CA VAL A 267 -2.99 10.57 -3.83
C VAL A 267 -2.01 11.58 -4.41
N MET A 268 -0.72 11.27 -4.43
CA MET A 268 0.28 12.17 -5.03
C MET A 268 0.07 12.29 -6.53
N VAL A 269 0.23 13.50 -7.07
CA VAL A 269 0.11 13.77 -8.51
C VAL A 269 1.27 13.11 -9.27
N GLU A 270 2.49 13.22 -8.74
CA GLU A 270 3.69 12.58 -9.29
C GLU A 270 4.58 11.97 -8.20
N GLY A 271 5.39 10.98 -8.56
CA GLY A 271 6.38 10.39 -7.65
C GLY A 271 5.79 9.54 -6.51
N GLY A 272 4.48 9.28 -6.54
CA GLY A 272 3.75 8.41 -5.61
C GLY A 272 4.38 7.02 -5.47
N TRP A 273 4.43 6.51 -4.24
CA TRP A 273 4.80 5.12 -4.02
C TRP A 273 3.64 4.20 -4.44
N GLU A 274 3.98 3.04 -5.01
CA GLU A 274 3.00 2.02 -5.32
C GLU A 274 2.99 0.90 -4.29
N VAL A 275 1.81 0.60 -3.76
CA VAL A 275 1.58 -0.56 -2.90
C VAL A 275 0.96 -1.67 -3.73
N ALA A 276 1.77 -2.68 -4.03
CA ALA A 276 1.34 -3.84 -4.81
C ALA A 276 0.76 -3.48 -6.20
N GLY A 277 1.39 -2.51 -6.89
CA GLY A 277 0.99 -2.05 -8.22
C GLY A 277 -0.23 -1.12 -8.24
N ARG A 278 -0.51 -0.43 -7.13
CA ARG A 278 -1.57 0.57 -6.99
C ARG A 278 -0.98 1.80 -6.33
N GLU A 279 -1.44 2.98 -6.71
CA GLU A 279 -1.06 4.23 -6.06
C GLU A 279 -1.43 4.18 -4.58
N GLU A 280 -0.47 4.54 -3.73
CA GLU A 280 -0.72 4.78 -2.33
C GLU A 280 -1.67 5.97 -2.16
N ALA A 281 -2.68 5.79 -1.31
CA ALA A 281 -3.47 6.91 -0.82
C ALA A 281 -3.08 7.18 0.64
N THR A 282 -3.17 8.45 1.04
CA THR A 282 -3.13 8.83 2.44
C THR A 282 -4.42 9.54 2.81
N ARG A 283 -4.69 9.64 4.11
CA ARG A 283 -5.92 10.27 4.62
C ARG A 283 -5.58 11.51 5.41
N VAL A 284 -6.32 12.57 5.14
CA VAL A 284 -6.36 13.77 5.97
C VAL A 284 -7.72 13.82 6.66
N VAL A 285 -7.72 13.97 7.98
CA VAL A 285 -8.94 14.05 8.76
C VAL A 285 -9.08 15.47 9.29
N VAL A 286 -10.16 16.15 8.89
CA VAL A 286 -10.44 17.51 9.32
C VAL A 286 -11.72 17.55 10.14
N ARG A 287 -11.63 17.94 11.41
CA ARG A 287 -12.80 18.23 12.26
C ARG A 287 -13.01 19.73 12.31
N ARG A 288 -14.21 20.20 11.96
CA ARG A 288 -14.64 21.60 12.02
C ARG A 288 -15.69 21.78 13.08
N VAL A 289 -15.47 22.76 13.95
CA VAL A 289 -16.45 23.24 14.92
C VAL A 289 -16.71 24.71 14.68
N LEU A 290 -17.95 25.03 14.34
CA LEU A 290 -18.38 26.35 13.90
C LEU A 290 -19.60 26.80 14.70
N ASP A 291 -19.52 28.00 15.28
CA ASP A 291 -20.68 28.73 15.81
C ASP A 291 -20.94 29.92 14.90
N THR A 292 -22.05 29.90 14.18
CA THR A 292 -22.36 30.91 13.16
C THR A 292 -23.69 31.57 13.45
N VAL A 293 -23.70 32.90 13.43
CA VAL A 293 -24.95 33.63 13.41
C VAL A 293 -25.38 33.91 11.99
N VAL A 294 -26.67 33.76 11.72
CA VAL A 294 -27.28 34.13 10.43
C VAL A 294 -27.96 35.48 10.55
N ARG A 295 -27.57 36.44 9.70
CA ARG A 295 -28.15 37.78 9.59
C ARG A 295 -28.47 38.08 8.14
N ASP A 296 -29.72 38.41 7.85
CA ASP A 296 -30.15 38.81 6.50
C ASP A 296 -29.71 37.83 5.39
N GLY A 297 -29.75 36.53 5.68
CA GLY A 297 -29.31 35.47 4.76
C GLY A 297 -27.80 35.34 4.56
N LYS A 298 -27.00 36.07 5.33
CA LYS A 298 -25.53 35.98 5.37
C LYS A 298 -25.04 35.39 6.68
N LEU A 299 -23.89 34.75 6.60
CA LEU A 299 -23.25 34.07 7.73
C LEU A 299 -22.21 34.96 8.39
N ALA A 300 -22.25 35.03 9.72
CA ALA A 300 -21.26 35.68 10.55
C ALA A 300 -20.71 34.66 11.56
N PRO A 301 -19.65 33.90 11.21
CA PRO A 301 -18.97 33.00 12.13
C PRO A 301 -18.51 33.73 13.40
N ARG A 302 -19.04 33.34 14.55
CA ARG A 302 -18.59 33.83 15.87
C ARG A 302 -17.37 33.08 16.35
N THR A 303 -17.35 31.77 16.16
CA THR A 303 -16.18 30.93 16.44
C THR A 303 -16.01 29.90 15.34
N TYR A 304 -14.77 29.70 14.90
CA TYR A 304 -14.39 28.69 13.93
C TYR A 304 -13.08 28.05 14.38
N THR A 305 -13.16 26.79 14.76
CA THR A 305 -12.00 26.00 15.17
C THR A 305 -11.95 24.74 14.36
N SER A 306 -10.76 24.38 13.88
CA SER A 306 -10.55 23.11 13.22
C SER A 306 -9.40 22.33 13.84
N LEU A 307 -9.42 21.04 13.58
CA LEU A 307 -8.30 20.13 13.82
C LEU A 307 -8.03 19.44 12.49
N ILE A 308 -6.78 19.50 12.04
CA ILE A 308 -6.31 18.84 10.83
C ILE A 308 -5.30 17.78 11.27
N ALA A 309 -5.64 16.52 11.13
CA ALA A 309 -4.72 15.41 11.36
C ALA A 309 -4.14 14.94 10.04
N ASN A 310 -2.83 14.64 10.06
CA ASN A 310 -2.00 14.37 8.88
C ASN A 310 -1.77 15.59 7.98
N ASP A 311 -1.39 16.71 8.58
CA ASP A 311 -0.89 17.90 7.88
C ASP A 311 0.55 18.15 8.32
N ASP A 312 1.48 18.33 7.37
CA ASP A 312 2.87 18.64 7.69
C ASP A 312 3.02 20.07 8.19
N CYS A 313 3.05 20.21 9.51
CA CYS A 313 3.26 21.51 10.14
C CYS A 313 4.64 22.14 9.90
N THR A 314 5.57 21.42 9.27
CA THR A 314 6.88 21.93 8.85
C THR A 314 6.91 22.34 7.38
N ALA A 315 5.84 22.10 6.63
CA ALA A 315 5.68 22.56 5.26
C ALA A 315 5.54 24.10 5.20
N PRO A 316 5.72 24.70 4.01
CA PRO A 316 5.54 26.13 3.83
C PRO A 316 4.18 26.65 4.32
N ASP A 317 4.18 27.92 4.70
CA ASP A 317 2.99 28.64 5.12
C ASP A 317 2.30 29.24 3.89
N ASP A 318 1.91 28.37 2.95
CA ASP A 318 1.41 28.70 1.60
C ASP A 318 -0.12 28.55 1.47
N GLY A 319 -0.81 28.31 2.58
CA GLY A 319 -2.26 28.17 2.60
C GLY A 319 -2.79 26.83 2.07
N PHE A 320 -1.96 25.79 1.97
CA PHE A 320 -2.38 24.44 1.60
C PHE A 320 -2.16 23.40 2.70
N VAL A 321 -3.02 22.39 2.77
CA VAL A 321 -2.75 21.19 3.59
C VAL A 321 -1.73 20.33 2.85
N HIS A 322 -0.68 19.90 3.55
CA HIS A 322 0.39 19.05 3.00
C HIS A 322 0.34 17.65 3.64
N PRO A 323 -0.30 16.67 2.99
CA PRO A 323 -0.50 15.35 3.58
C PRO A 323 0.78 14.53 3.57
N LEU A 324 1.06 13.82 4.67
CA LEU A 324 2.15 12.85 4.68
C LEU A 324 1.67 11.45 4.30
N PHE A 325 2.50 10.74 3.54
CA PHE A 325 2.32 9.35 3.14
C PHE A 325 3.04 8.40 4.10
N SER A 326 2.80 7.09 3.96
CA SER A 326 3.21 6.09 4.95
C SER A 326 4.69 6.11 5.31
N ARG A 327 5.57 6.36 4.33
CA ARG A 327 7.02 6.45 4.55
C ARG A 327 7.40 7.66 5.38
N GLU A 328 6.85 8.82 5.06
CA GLU A 328 7.11 10.07 5.79
C GLU A 328 6.52 9.99 7.20
N LEU A 329 5.28 9.50 7.32
CA LEU A 329 4.62 9.27 8.61
C LEU A 329 5.43 8.35 9.52
N ALA A 330 6.07 7.30 8.99
CA ALA A 330 6.91 6.39 9.76
C ALA A 330 8.16 7.09 10.36
N GLU A 331 8.61 8.18 9.76
CA GLU A 331 9.72 8.99 10.25
C GLU A 331 9.30 9.99 11.34
N LYS A 332 8.03 10.41 11.36
CA LYS A 332 7.50 11.44 12.28
C LYS A 332 7.20 10.92 13.71
N LYS A 333 8.09 10.11 14.30
CA LYS A 333 7.87 9.42 15.59
C LYS A 333 7.58 10.33 16.79
N ASN A 334 8.03 11.59 16.74
CA ASN A 334 7.91 12.55 17.84
C ASN A 334 6.64 13.41 17.76
N TRP A 335 5.84 13.25 16.70
CA TRP A 335 4.62 14.03 16.54
C TRP A 335 3.57 13.66 17.59
N LYS A 336 2.75 14.64 17.96
CA LYS A 336 1.69 14.42 18.93
C LYS A 336 0.65 13.49 18.31
N LYS A 337 0.47 12.33 18.93
CA LYS A 337 -0.55 11.37 18.52
C LYS A 337 -1.94 11.87 18.91
N VAL A 338 -2.86 11.85 17.95
CA VAL A 338 -4.26 12.21 18.14
C VAL A 338 -5.16 11.14 17.54
N ASP A 339 -6.29 10.87 18.16
CA ASP A 339 -7.37 10.12 17.52
C ASP A 339 -8.32 11.13 16.88
N PRO A 340 -8.28 11.32 15.55
CA PRO A 340 -9.05 12.39 14.92
C PRO A 340 -10.56 12.10 14.87
N TYR A 341 -10.95 10.85 15.21
CA TYR A 341 -12.33 10.40 15.30
C TYR A 341 -12.90 10.45 16.71
N ALA A 342 -12.08 10.81 17.72
CA ALA A 342 -12.54 10.85 19.10
C ALA A 342 -13.61 11.94 19.27
N ALA A 343 -14.81 11.51 19.65
CA ALA A 343 -15.82 12.43 20.15
C ALA A 343 -15.32 13.06 21.46
N GLY A 344 -15.49 14.36 21.61
CA GLY A 344 -15.00 15.07 22.79
C GLY A 344 -15.18 16.57 22.67
N SER A 345 -14.65 17.28 23.66
CA SER A 345 -14.62 18.75 23.70
C SER A 345 -14.16 19.35 22.38
N ARG A 346 -14.57 20.59 22.13
CA ARG A 346 -14.10 21.37 20.98
C ARG A 346 -12.58 21.26 20.86
N PRO A 347 -12.03 21.09 19.65
CA PRO A 347 -10.59 21.14 19.48
C PRO A 347 -10.04 22.41 20.12
N ASP A 348 -8.89 22.30 20.77
CA ASP A 348 -8.18 23.48 21.24
C ASP A 348 -7.72 24.27 20.00
N ALA A 349 -7.90 25.59 20.00
CA ALA A 349 -7.45 26.47 18.92
C ALA A 349 -5.94 26.33 18.65
N ALA A 350 -5.15 25.91 19.65
CA ALA A 350 -3.73 25.60 19.52
C ALA A 350 -3.42 24.31 18.72
N MET A 351 -4.43 23.56 18.28
CA MET A 351 -4.24 22.36 17.45
C MET A 351 -4.08 22.68 15.95
N LEU A 352 -4.35 23.92 15.53
CA LEU A 352 -4.11 24.38 14.18
C LEU A 352 -2.62 24.66 13.95
N GLY A 353 -2.08 24.14 12.84
CA GLY A 353 -0.64 24.19 12.58
C GLY A 353 0.19 23.32 13.54
N ALA A 354 -0.43 22.46 14.34
CA ALA A 354 0.30 21.50 15.15
C ALA A 354 0.62 20.25 14.33
N CYS A 355 1.82 19.69 14.53
CA CYS A 355 2.21 18.41 13.95
C CYS A 355 1.46 17.26 14.63
N LEU A 356 0.32 16.87 14.04
CA LEU A 356 -0.60 15.87 14.57
C LEU A 356 -0.52 14.57 13.78
N MET A 357 -0.04 13.53 14.44
CA MET A 357 -0.02 12.17 13.91
C MET A 357 -1.35 11.49 14.21
N PRO A 358 -2.16 11.14 13.20
CA PRO A 358 -3.36 10.34 13.42
C PRO A 358 -2.98 8.94 13.93
N THR A 359 -3.58 8.53 15.05
CA THR A 359 -3.48 7.17 15.58
C THR A 359 -4.34 6.17 14.81
N ARG A 360 -5.34 6.70 14.11
CA ARG A 360 -6.21 6.02 13.17
C ARG A 360 -6.35 6.97 12.00
N THR A 361 -5.83 6.58 10.84
CA THR A 361 -6.22 7.20 9.57
C THR A 361 -7.43 6.47 9.06
#